data_AF-A0A142EQT9-F1
#
_entry.id   AF-A0A142EQT9-F1
#
_cell.length_a   1.000
_cell.length_b   1.000
_cell.length_c   1.000
_cell.angle_alpha   90.00
_cell.angle_beta   90.00
_cell.angle_gamma   90.00
#
_symmetry.space_group_name_H-M   'P 1'
#
loop_
_entity.id
_entity.type
_entity.pdbx_description
1 polymer ?
#
loop_
_entity_poly.entity_id
_entity_poly.type
_entity_poly.pdbx_seq_one_letter_code
_entity_poly.pdbx_strand_id
1 'polypeptide(L)' 'MKKNVLIDEGDFSYTDEEKRPLGGAQSVFIGLVNGLSAIGCQVEVRNRCEVEFSSSFINWKRLNY' A
#
# COMPACT_ATOMS: atom_id res chain seq x y z
N MET A 1 -14.60 12.87 -4.34
CA MET A 1 -13.83 11.64 -4.06
C MET A 1 -12.61 12.04 -3.23
N LYS A 2 -12.39 11.43 -2.06
CA LYS A 2 -11.26 11.79 -1.18
C LYS A 2 -10.01 10.97 -1.57
N LYS A 3 -8.85 11.63 -1.61
CA LYS A 3 -7.55 11.00 -1.84
C LYS A 3 -6.79 10.92 -0.51
N ASN A 4 -6.34 9.73 -0.15
CA ASN A 4 -5.49 9.50 1.01
C ASN A 4 -4.09 9.12 0.54
N VAL A 5 -3.06 9.74 1.11
CA VAL A 5 -1.66 9.37 0.87
C VAL A 5 -1.14 8.73 2.14
N LEU A 6 -0.74 7.47 2.05
CA LEU A 6 -0.15 6.71 3.14
C LEU A 6 1.33 6.51 2.83
N ILE A 7 2.18 6.88 3.78
CA ILE A 7 3.63 6.77 3.67
C ILE A 7 4.09 5.76 4.72
N ASP A 8 4.84 4.76 4.26
CA ASP A 8 5.47 3.75 5.12
C ASP A 8 6.91 3.56 4.64
N GLU A 9 7.90 3.74 5.50
CA GLU A 9 9.31 3.57 5.12
C GLU A 9 9.77 2.11 5.10
N GLY A 10 8.87 1.18 5.36
CA GLY A 10 9.11 -0.25 5.32
C GLY A 10 9.41 -0.75 3.91
N ASP A 11 10.13 -1.87 3.89
CA ASP A 11 10.49 -2.59 2.68
C ASP A 11 9.47 -3.70 2.46
N PHE A 12 8.35 -3.38 1.80
CA PHE A 12 7.35 -4.34 1.37
C PHE A 12 6.59 -3.86 0.13
N SER A 13 6.01 -4.78 -0.62
CA SER A 13 5.20 -4.47 -1.80
C SER A 13 3.82 -5.13 -1.72
N TYR A 14 2.88 -4.69 -2.56
CA TYR A 14 1.60 -5.38 -2.74
C TYR A 14 1.77 -6.87 -3.07
N THR A 15 2.83 -7.22 -3.81
CA THR A 15 3.10 -8.61 -4.21
C THR A 15 3.81 -9.44 -3.13
N ASP A 16 4.18 -8.83 -2.01
CA ASP A 16 4.94 -9.53 -0.95
C ASP A 16 4.07 -10.53 -0.19
N GLU A 17 2.75 -10.34 -0.15
CA GLU A 17 1.82 -11.31 0.46
C GLU A 17 1.96 -12.71 -0.15
N GLU A 18 2.30 -12.77 -1.44
CA GLU A 18 2.49 -14.04 -2.16
C GLU A 18 3.93 -14.57 -2.05
N LYS A 19 4.90 -13.72 -1.70
CA LYS A 19 6.34 -14.03 -1.73
C LYS A 19 6.91 -14.36 -0.35
N ARG A 20 6.34 -13.82 0.73
CA ARG A 20 6.82 -14.04 2.10
C ARG A 20 5.74 -13.75 3.15
N PRO A 21 5.86 -14.33 4.36
CA PRO A 21 5.02 -13.94 5.48
C PRO A 21 5.24 -12.46 5.82
N LEU A 22 4.15 -11.72 5.91
CA LEU A 22 4.16 -10.35 6.42
C LEU A 22 4.23 -10.35 7.96
N GLY A 23 4.94 -9.38 8.53
CA GLY A 23 4.89 -9.11 9.95
C GLY A 23 3.61 -8.38 10.36
N GLY A 24 3.27 -8.40 11.65
CA GLY A 24 2.00 -7.85 12.14
C GLY A 24 1.74 -6.39 11.76
N ALA A 25 2.76 -5.53 11.78
CA ALA A 25 2.62 -4.12 11.38
C ALA A 25 2.29 -3.98 9.87
N GLN A 26 2.93 -4.77 9.02
CA GLN A 26 2.70 -4.76 7.57
C GLN A 26 1.30 -5.26 7.23
N SER A 27 0.85 -6.33 7.89
CA SER A 27 -0.51 -6.86 7.72
C SER A 27 -1.58 -5.84 8.13
N VAL A 28 -1.38 -5.13 9.24
CA VAL A 28 -2.30 -4.07 9.69
C VAL A 28 -2.33 -2.91 8.69
N PHE A 29 -1.16 -2.52 8.17
CA PHE A 29 -1.07 -1.44 7.17
C PHE A 29 -1.82 -1.79 5.88
N ILE A 30 -1.64 -3.00 5.35
CA ILE A 30 -2.38 -3.46 4.15
C ILE A 30 -3.87 -3.56 4.44
N GLY A 31 -4.25 -4.04 5.63
CA GLY A 31 -5.66 -4.03 6.07
C GLY A 31 -6.28 -2.63 6.02
N LEU A 32 -5.55 -1.60 6.47
CA LEU A 32 -5.99 -0.20 6.39
C LEU A 32 -6.13 0.28 4.93
N VAL A 33 -5.15 0.00 4.08
CA VAL A 33 -5.17 0.34 2.64
C VAL A 33 -6.41 -0.26 1.96
N ASN A 34 -6.65 -1.55 2.19
CA ASN A 34 -7.79 -2.27 1.64
C ASN A 34 -9.12 -1.75 2.19
N GLY A 35 -9.20 -1.45 3.49
CA GLY A 35 -10.38 -0.87 4.11
C GLY A 35 -10.76 0.50 3.54
N LEU A 36 -9.78 1.38 3.33
CA LEU A 36 -9.99 2.69 2.71
C LEU A 36 -10.44 2.58 1.24
N SER A 37 -9.84 1.65 0.50
CA SER A 37 -10.23 1.34 -0.88
C SER A 37 -11.67 0.82 -0.96
N ALA A 38 -12.05 -0.09 -0.07
CA ALA A 38 -13.39 -0.69 -0.03
C ALA A 38 -14.52 0.33 0.24
N ILE A 39 -14.23 1.41 0.96
CA ILE A 39 -15.19 2.52 1.18
C ILE A 39 -15.16 3.57 0.05
N GLY A 40 -14.46 3.30 -1.05
CA GLY A 40 -14.42 4.16 -2.25
C GLY A 40 -13.42 5.31 -2.17
N CYS A 41 -12.46 5.28 -1.25
CA CYS A 41 -11.37 6.26 -1.25
C CYS A 41 -10.30 5.88 -2.27
N GLN A 42 -9.72 6.89 -2.91
CA GLN A 42 -8.48 6.71 -3.68
C GLN A 42 -7.32 6.70 -2.69
N VAL A 43 -6.52 5.64 -2.69
CA VAL A 43 -5.37 5.44 -1.80
C VAL A 43 -4.10 5.48 -2.63
N GLU A 44 -3.15 6.33 -2.23
CA GLU A 44 -1.78 6.29 -2.74
C GLU A 44 -0.87 5.82 -1.62
N VAL A 45 -0.25 4.66 -1.80
CA VAL A 45 0.77 4.13 -0.89
C VAL A 45 2.13 4.51 -1.43
N ARG A 46 2.97 5.12 -0.59
CA ARG A 46 4.38 5.38 -0.89
C ARG A 46 5.26 4.66 0.10
N ASN A 47 6.09 3.75 -0.39
CA ASN A 47 7.04 3.02 0.44
C ASN A 47 8.29 2.64 -0.34
N ARG A 48 9.18 1.84 0.25
CA ARG A 48 10.40 1.37 -0.42
C ARG A 48 10.13 0.24 -1.43
N CYS A 49 8.90 0.08 -1.94
CA CYS A 49 8.59 -0.95 -2.92
C CYS A 49 9.51 -0.86 -4.14
N GLU A 50 9.95 -2.02 -4.61
CA GLU A 50 10.75 -2.14 -5.84
C GLU A 50 9.90 -1.96 -7.11
N VAL A 51 8.59 -2.23 -7.01
CA VAL A 51 7.67 -2.24 -8.14
C VAL A 51 6.45 -1.36 -7.83
N GLU A 52 6.23 -0.34 -8.67
CA GLU A 52 5.00 0.44 -8.63
C GLU A 52 3.83 -0.38 -9.19
N PHE A 53 2.66 -0.24 -8.58
CA PHE A 53 1.49 -1.03 -8.94
C PHE A 53 0.20 -0.23 -8.75
N SER A 54 -0.72 -0.35 -9.70
CA SER A 54 -2.03 0.30 -9.62
C SER A 54 -3.14 -0.75 -9.75
N SER A 55 -4.08 -0.71 -8.81
CA SER A 55 -5.37 -1.39 -8.84
C SER A 55 -6.47 -0.34 -8.63
N SER A 56 -7.70 -0.60 -9.06
CA SER A 56 -8.82 0.35 -9.24
C SER A 56 -8.88 1.59 -8.31
N PHE A 57 -8.57 1.42 -7.02
CA PHE A 57 -8.56 2.51 -6.02
C PHE A 57 -7.25 2.62 -5.22
N ILE A 58 -6.23 1.82 -5.52
CA ILE A 58 -4.96 1.76 -4.78
C ILE A 58 -3.80 1.94 -5.75
N ASN A 59 -2.96 2.94 -5.49
CA ASN A 59 -1.76 3.22 -6.25
C ASN A 59 -0.53 3.09 -5.34
N TRP A 60 0.27 2.06 -5.55
CA TRP A 60 1.57 1.87 -4.93
C TRP A 60 2.64 2.56 -5.75
N LYS A 61 3.39 3.45 -5.11
CA LYS A 61 4.47 4.21 -5.72
C LYS A 61 5.72 4.13 -4.88
N ARG A 62 6.87 4.29 -5.52
CA ARG A 62 8.14 4.36 -4.81
C ARG A 62 8.19 5.64 -3.99
N LEU A 63 8.78 5.55 -2.80
CA LEU A 63 9.16 6.71 -2.00
C LEU A 63 10.32 7.43 -2.72
N ASN A 64 10.02 8.57 -3.33
CA ASN A 64 11.04 9.47 -3.89
C ASN A 64 11.49 10.44 -2.79
N TYR A 65 12.77 10.41 -2.44
CA TYR A 65 13.42 11.44 -1.62
C TYR A 65 13.81 12.64 -2.47
#